data_AF-A0A0L0EY68-F1
#
_entry.id   AF-A0A0L0EY68-F1
#
_cell.length_a   1.000
_cell.length_b   1.000
_cell.length_c   1.000
_cell.angle_alpha   90.00
_cell.angle_beta   90.00
_cell.angle_gamma   90.00
#
_symmetry.space_group_name_H-M   'P 1'
#
loop_
_entity.id
_entity.type
_entity.pdbx_description
1 polymer ?
#
loop_
_entity_poly.entity_id
_entity_poly.type
_entity_poly.pdbx_seq_one_letter_code
_entity_poly.pdbx_strand_id
1 'polypeptide(L)'
;VIRGVMVPRNLSLAVSYENRKEHAIIALLSLPQYQGPVVIYCTRQWETEKIANIVRNSGLEAEAYHAGLSDRVCVHIGFWRV
;
A
#
# COMPACT_ATOMS: atom_id res chain seq x y z
N VAL A 1 -15.56 -11.23 6.34
CA VAL A 1 -16.04 -10.56 7.57
C VAL A 1 -15.02 -10.82 8.67
N ILE A 2 -14.34 -9.80 9.16
CA ILE A 2 -13.51 -9.93 10.38
C ILE A 2 -14.50 -10.06 11.54
N ARG A 3 -14.68 -11.27 12.09
CA ARG A 3 -15.54 -11.51 13.25
C ARG A 3 -14.64 -11.58 14.49
N GLY A 4 -14.93 -10.76 15.51
CA GLY A 4 -14.41 -10.94 16.86
C GLY A 4 -13.20 -10.08 17.28
N VAL A 5 -12.60 -9.29 16.39
CA VAL A 5 -11.52 -8.34 16.77
C VAL A 5 -12.04 -6.92 16.64
N MET A 6 -12.06 -6.17 17.74
CA MET A 6 -12.37 -4.74 17.70
C MET A 6 -11.26 -4.01 16.94
N VAL A 7 -11.67 -3.15 16.00
CA VAL A 7 -10.75 -2.23 15.33
C VAL A 7 -10.19 -1.25 16.38
N PRO A 8 -8.86 -1.06 16.45
CA PRO A 8 -8.26 -0.08 17.34
C PRO A 8 -8.81 1.33 17.12
N ARG A 9 -9.01 2.10 18.20
CA ARG A 9 -9.61 3.45 18.14
C ARG A 9 -8.75 4.47 17.37
N ASN A 10 -7.46 4.20 17.22
CA ASN A 10 -6.52 5.01 16.46
C ASN A 10 -6.51 4.67 14.96
N LEU A 11 -7.34 3.73 14.49
CA LEU A 11 -7.46 3.39 13.08
C LEU A 11 -8.69 4.07 12.46
N SER A 12 -8.46 5.01 11.55
CA SER A 12 -9.53 5.63 10.77
C SER A 12 -9.78 4.82 9.50
N LEU A 13 -11.03 4.39 9.30
CA LEU A 13 -11.44 3.56 8.16
C LEU A 13 -12.29 4.38 7.19
N ALA A 14 -11.94 4.32 5.90
CA ALA A 14 -12.68 4.95 4.82
C ALA A 14 -12.81 4.00 3.64
N VAL A 15 -13.92 4.13 2.89
CA VAL A 15 -14.17 3.38 1.66
C VAL A 15 -14.62 4.36 0.59
N SER A 16 -13.98 4.31 -0.58
CA SER A 16 -14.42 5.04 -1.78
C SER A 16 -14.54 4.08 -2.97
N TYR A 17 -15.24 4.53 -4.01
CA TYR A 17 -15.34 3.83 -5.28
C TYR A 17 -14.72 4.70 -6.37
N GLU A 18 -13.67 4.19 -7.02
CA GLU A 18 -12.90 4.93 -8.00
C GLU A 18 -12.91 4.22 -9.36
N ASN A 19 -13.23 4.97 -10.42
CA ASN A 19 -13.13 4.48 -11.80
C ASN A 19 -11.67 4.42 -12.30
N ARG A 20 -10.78 5.21 -11.70
CA ARG A 20 -9.34 5.28 -12.03
C ARG A 20 -8.51 5.15 -10.75
N LYS A 21 -8.46 3.94 -10.20
CA LYS A 21 -7.83 3.64 -8.91
C LYS A 21 -6.39 4.10 -8.83
N GLU A 22 -5.62 3.96 -9.91
CA GLU A 22 -4.22 4.35 -9.94
C GLU A 22 -4.05 5.87 -9.71
N HIS A 23 -4.87 6.70 -10.36
CA HIS A 23 -4.83 8.15 -10.17
C HIS A 23 -5.32 8.55 -8.78
N ALA A 24 -6.36 7.88 -8.28
CA ALA A 24 -6.89 8.13 -6.95
C ALA A 24 -5.86 7.80 -5.86
N ILE A 25 -5.08 6.71 -6.02
CA ILE A 25 -4.00 6.37 -5.09
C ILE A 25 -2.93 7.47 -5.08
N ILE A 26 -2.47 7.95 -6.25
CA ILE A 26 -1.47 9.02 -6.29
C ILE A 26 -2.00 10.31 -5.65
N ALA A 27 -3.25 10.68 -5.97
CA ALA A 27 -3.89 11.84 -5.37
C ALA A 27 -3.98 11.71 -3.84
N LEU A 28 -4.34 10.52 -3.33
CA LEU A 28 -4.42 10.24 -1.90
C LEU A 28 -3.04 10.35 -1.22
N LEU A 29 -2.02 9.71 -1.80
CA LEU A 29 -0.64 9.73 -1.28
C LEU A 29 -0.02 11.13 -1.31
N SER A 30 -0.51 12.02 -2.17
CA SER A 30 -0.03 13.40 -2.26
C SER A 30 -0.64 14.32 -1.20
N LEU A 31 -1.63 13.88 -0.42
CA LEU A 31 -2.28 14.73 0.56
C LEU A 31 -1.38 14.93 1.80
N PRO A 32 -1.34 16.14 2.39
CA PRO A 32 -0.43 16.47 3.50
C PRO A 32 -0.58 15.60 4.76
N GLN A 33 -1.74 14.98 4.98
CA GLN A 33 -1.98 14.10 6.11
C GLN A 33 -1.35 12.70 5.95
N TYR A 34 -0.88 12.34 4.76
CA TYR A 34 -0.25 11.04 4.48
C TYR A 34 1.26 11.21 4.22
N GLN A 35 2.02 11.45 5.30
CA GLN A 35 3.49 11.58 5.23
C GLN A 35 4.25 10.40 5.88
N GLY A 36 3.53 9.37 6.30
CA GLY A 36 4.11 8.18 6.91
C GLY A 36 4.34 7.04 5.92
N PRO A 37 4.97 5.94 6.37
CA PRO A 37 5.04 4.70 5.60
C PRO A 37 3.63 4.16 5.31
N VAL A 38 3.43 3.68 4.07
CA VAL A 38 2.14 3.16 3.59
C VAL A 38 2.31 1.74 3.06
N VAL A 39 1.32 0.88 3.34
CA VAL A 39 1.21 -0.45 2.73
C VAL A 39 0.00 -0.47 1.80
N ILE A 40 0.21 -0.82 0.54
CA ILE A 40 -0.84 -0.93 -0.47
C ILE A 40 -1.01 -2.41 -0.83
N TYR A 41 -2.19 -2.96 -0.53
CA TYR A 41 -2.52 -4.34 -0.89
C TYR A 41 -3.12 -4.41 -2.29
N CYS A 42 -2.55 -5.27 -3.14
CA CYS A 42 -3.11 -5.62 -4.45
C CYS A 42 -3.56 -7.09 -4.43
N THR A 43 -4.42 -7.48 -5.39
CA THR A 43 -4.95 -8.85 -5.44
C THR A 43 -3.97 -9.81 -6.13
N ARG A 44 -3.34 -9.36 -7.22
CA ARG A 44 -2.42 -10.16 -8.04
C ARG A 44 -0.99 -9.63 -7.94
N GLN A 45 -0.01 -10.51 -8.13
CA GLN A 45 1.40 -10.16 -8.07
C GLN A 45 1.79 -9.07 -9.08
N TRP A 46 1.38 -9.22 -10.34
CA TRP A 46 1.65 -8.21 -11.38
C TRP A 46 1.01 -6.84 -11.09
N GLU A 47 -0.07 -6.79 -10.31
CA GLU A 47 -0.66 -5.52 -9.88
C GLU A 47 0.24 -4.80 -8.88
N THR A 48 0.92 -5.53 -7.99
CA THR A 48 1.88 -4.93 -7.05
C THR A 48 3.03 -4.24 -7.78
N GLU A 49 3.60 -4.91 -8.81
CA GLU A 49 4.65 -4.32 -9.64
C GLU A 49 4.14 -3.11 -10.44
N LYS A 50 2.95 -3.21 -11.05
CA LYS A 50 2.33 -2.11 -11.79
C LYS A 50 2.13 -0.88 -10.89
N ILE A 51 1.58 -1.06 -9.70
CA ILE A 51 1.31 0.04 -8.77
C ILE A 51 2.62 0.65 -8.26
N ALA A 52 3.61 -0.17 -7.88
CA ALA A 52 4.92 0.34 -7.46
C ALA A 52 5.58 1.18 -8.57
N ASN A 53 5.50 0.76 -9.84
CA ASN A 53 5.97 1.54 -10.98
C ASN A 53 5.23 2.87 -11.13
N ILE A 54 3.91 2.89 -10.99
CA ILE A 54 3.11 4.12 -11.10
C ILE A 54 3.44 5.10 -9.98
N VAL A 55 3.58 4.62 -8.74
CA VAL A 55 3.94 5.44 -7.58
C VAL A 55 5.35 6.03 -7.76
N ARG A 56 6.33 5.22 -8.21
CA ARG A 56 7.67 5.71 -8.56
C ARG A 56 7.66 6.77 -9.65
N ASN A 57 6.87 6.57 -10.71
CA ASN A 57 6.73 7.53 -11.80
C ASN A 57 6.07 8.86 -11.37
N SER A 58 5.33 8.87 -10.26
CA SER A 58 4.81 10.11 -9.64
C SER A 58 5.82 10.84 -8.75
N GLY A 59 7.04 10.32 -8.59
CA GLY A 59 8.10 10.91 -7.77
C GLY A 59 8.09 10.48 -6.30
N LEU A 60 7.36 9.42 -5.95
CA LEU A 60 7.32 8.84 -4.60
C LEU A 60 8.15 7.56 -4.53
N GLU A 61 8.70 7.25 -3.35
CA GLU A 61 9.39 5.98 -3.12
C GLU A 61 8.38 4.84 -2.93
N ALA A 62 8.54 3.75 -3.70
CA ALA A 62 7.71 2.56 -3.57
C ALA A 62 8.43 1.32 -4.09
N GLU A 63 8.21 0.20 -3.41
CA GLU A 63 8.72 -1.12 -3.78
C GLU A 63 7.57 -2.13 -3.84
N ALA A 64 7.66 -3.04 -4.81
CA ALA A 64 6.72 -4.16 -4.90
C ALA A 64 7.17 -5.30 -3.97
N TYR A 65 6.20 -6.02 -3.40
CA TYR A 65 6.48 -7.21 -2.60
C TYR A 65 5.46 -8.31 -2.89
N HIS A 66 5.95 -9.47 -3.34
CA HIS A 66 5.18 -10.68 -3.53
C HIS A 66 6.08 -11.92 -3.50
N ALA A 67 5.49 -13.10 -3.33
CA ALA A 67 6.21 -14.38 -3.22
C ALA A 67 6.96 -14.82 -4.50
N GLY A 68 6.83 -14.08 -5.60
CA GLY A 68 7.56 -14.33 -6.84
C GLY A 68 8.92 -13.62 -6.91
N LEU A 69 9.23 -12.76 -5.94
CA LEU A 69 10.52 -12.06 -5.87
C LEU A 69 11.63 -13.02 -5.41
N SER A 70 12.82 -12.85 -5.96
CA SER A 70 14.00 -13.60 -5.50
C SER A 70 14.35 -13.23 -4.06
N ASP A 71 14.96 -14.16 -3.30
CA ASP A 71 15.37 -13.95 -1.91
C ASP A 71 16.29 -12.74 -1.70
N ARG A 72 16.97 -12.28 -2.75
CA ARG A 72 17.83 -11.09 -2.72
C ARG A 72 17.07 -9.76 -2.77
N VAL A 73 15.80 -9.78 -3.13
CA VAL A 73 14.90 -8.61 -3.25
C VAL A 73 13.88 -8.60 -2.10
N CYS A 74 14.01 -9.51 -1.12
CA CYS A 74 13.15 -9.54 0.05
C CYS A 74 13.39 -8.26 0.89
N VAL A 75 12.59 -7.22 0.60
CA VAL A 75 12.52 -6.00 1.40
C VAL A 75 12.17 -6.45 2.81
N HIS A 76 13.08 -6.22 3.76
CA HIS A 76 12.82 -6.57 5.15
C HIS A 76 11.61 -5.76 5.61
N ILE A 77 10.43 -6.40 5.62
CA ILE A 77 9.24 -5.83 6.25
C ILE A 77 9.55 -5.87 7.75
N GLY A 78 10.14 -4.79 8.25
CA GLY A 78 10.43 -4.63 9.67
C GLY A 78 9.13 -4.73 10.45
N PHE A 79 8.94 -5.86 11.13
CA PHE A 79 7.87 -6.02 12.10
C PHE A 79 8.19 -5.10 13.29
N TRP A 80 7.61 -3.91 13.33
CA TRP A 80 7.55 -3.12 14.55
C TRP A 80 6.58 -3.83 15.49
N ARG A 81 7.16 -4.61 16.40
CA ARG A 81 6.45 -5.21 17.53
C ARG A 81 6.06 -4.07 18.46
N VAL A 82 4.78 -3.69 18.46
CA VAL A 82 4.18 -2.87 19.51
C VAL A 82 4.00 -3.69 20.78
#